data_AF-A0AAJ1SH32-F1
#
_entry.id   AF-A0AAJ1SH32-F1
#
_cell.length_a   1.000
_cell.length_b   1.000
_cell.length_c   1.000
_cell.angle_alpha   90.00
_cell.angle_beta   90.00
_cell.angle_gamma   90.00
#
_symmetry.space_group_name_H-M   'P 1'
#
loop_
_entity.id
_entity.type
_entity.pdbx_description
1 polymer ?
#
loop_
_entity_poly.entity_id
_entity_poly.type
_entity_poly.pdbx_seq_one_letter_code
_entity_poly.pdbx_strand_id
1 'polypeptide(L)'
;MAGVDVSPADLLGSADAYAALAARAALIAPQAVVEVQRIAESHGPMGYPTAVGVAAGLASREGSVTAKVADFGVYSQRLSEHAAAYSRADKGGAVRLAAVAWPAGLRELVTGTGVPVAHVDPKPPPSRPAGTCCWIGTENGDVASLCPPDTDTVTYVDKDNNYVSKDLGTGEVTVMMRPGPISEVGNECWLGSADADRSICGPNATRWTYARGGYLVTEQLEPDGTTRVIQQTPLGPLIP
;
A
#
# COMPACT_ATOMS: atom_id res chain seq x y z
N MET A 1 -25.53 5.13 -7.13
CA MET A 1 -24.26 4.37 -7.06
C MET A 1 -23.22 5.21 -7.79
N ALA A 2 -22.25 5.77 -7.07
CA ALA A 2 -21.09 6.36 -7.72
C ALA A 2 -20.32 5.20 -8.36
N GLY A 3 -20.22 5.21 -9.70
CA GLY A 3 -19.40 4.22 -10.40
C GLY A 3 -17.95 4.47 -10.03
N VAL A 4 -17.25 3.42 -9.58
CA VAL A 4 -15.79 3.47 -9.48
C VAL A 4 -15.29 3.45 -10.92
N ASP A 5 -14.58 4.50 -11.33
CA ASP A 5 -13.94 4.58 -12.64
C ASP A 5 -12.65 3.77 -12.56
N VAL A 6 -12.60 2.60 -13.20
CA VAL A 6 -11.47 1.67 -13.13
C VAL A 6 -11.02 1.35 -14.55
N SER A 7 -9.75 1.63 -14.85
CA SER A 7 -9.17 1.28 -16.15
C SER A 7 -8.71 -0.20 -16.17
N PRO A 8 -8.58 -0.83 -17.36
CA PRO A 8 -7.98 -2.16 -17.47
C PRO A 8 -6.56 -2.22 -16.89
N ALA A 9 -5.80 -1.14 -16.97
CA ALA A 9 -4.46 -1.05 -16.40
C ALA A 9 -4.46 -1.13 -14.86
N ASP A 10 -5.42 -0.47 -14.21
CA ASP A 10 -5.55 -0.52 -12.74
C ASP A 10 -5.90 -1.92 -12.24
N LEU A 11 -6.75 -2.63 -12.99
CA LEU A 11 -7.10 -4.03 -12.70
C LEU A 11 -5.88 -4.95 -12.83
N LEU A 12 -5.05 -4.76 -13.85
CA LEU A 12 -3.82 -5.53 -14.04
C LEU A 12 -2.79 -5.22 -12.95
N GLY A 13 -2.59 -3.95 -12.59
CA GLY A 13 -1.70 -3.58 -11.48
C GLY A 13 -2.16 -4.17 -10.15
N SER A 14 -3.47 -4.20 -9.89
CA SER A 14 -4.04 -4.87 -8.73
C SER A 14 -3.86 -6.39 -8.78
N ALA A 15 -4.00 -7.00 -9.96
CA ALA A 15 -3.76 -8.43 -10.15
C ALA A 15 -2.31 -8.82 -9.82
N ASP A 16 -1.34 -8.02 -10.26
CA ASP A 16 0.08 -8.21 -9.98
C ASP A 16 0.37 -8.07 -8.48
N ALA A 17 -0.24 -7.09 -7.81
CA ALA A 17 -0.12 -6.92 -6.36
C ALA A 17 -0.62 -8.15 -5.59
N TYR A 18 -1.77 -8.71 -5.97
CA TYR A 18 -2.28 -9.96 -5.37
C TYR A 18 -1.38 -11.16 -5.67
N ALA A 19 -0.83 -11.28 -6.88
CA ALA A 19 0.11 -12.34 -7.23
C ALA A 19 1.40 -12.25 -6.39
N ALA A 20 1.94 -11.04 -6.21
CA ALA A 20 3.09 -10.80 -5.36
C ALA A 20 2.80 -11.12 -3.89
N LEU A 21 1.60 -10.80 -3.39
CA LEU A 21 1.18 -11.13 -2.04
C LEU A 21 1.05 -12.64 -1.84
N ALA A 22 0.48 -13.36 -2.80
CA ALA A 22 0.41 -14.83 -2.79
C ALA A 22 1.82 -15.45 -2.70
N ALA A 23 2.76 -14.95 -3.51
CA ALA A 23 4.14 -15.42 -3.51
C ALA A 23 4.85 -15.17 -2.17
N ARG A 24 4.68 -13.98 -1.56
CA ARG A 24 5.25 -13.67 -0.24
C ARG A 24 4.63 -14.51 0.87
N ALA A 25 3.31 -14.66 0.88
CA ALA A 25 2.61 -15.42 1.89
C ALA A 25 2.97 -16.93 1.85
N ALA A 26 3.24 -17.47 0.66
CA ALA A 26 3.71 -18.84 0.50
C ALA A 26 5.06 -19.11 1.19
N LEU A 27 5.87 -18.08 1.46
CA LEU A 27 7.16 -18.21 2.13
C LEU A 27 7.08 -18.21 3.67
N ILE A 28 5.92 -17.87 4.25
CA ILE A 28 5.77 -17.76 5.71
C ILE A 28 6.04 -19.11 6.39
N ALA A 29 5.42 -20.19 5.90
CA ALA A 29 5.58 -21.52 6.47
C ALA A 29 7.04 -22.03 6.43
N PRO A 30 7.77 -22.02 5.29
CA PRO A 30 9.16 -22.48 5.27
C PRO A 30 10.08 -21.60 6.11
N GLN A 31 9.86 -20.28 6.18
CA GLN A 31 10.65 -19.40 7.07
C GLN A 31 10.42 -19.73 8.55
N ALA A 32 9.17 -20.04 8.93
CA ALA A 32 8.83 -20.39 10.29
C ALA A 32 9.49 -21.70 10.75
N VAL A 33 9.63 -22.69 9.85
CA VAL A 33 10.35 -23.94 10.13
C VAL A 33 11.83 -23.67 10.43
N VAL A 34 12.49 -22.80 9.67
CA VAL A 34 13.89 -22.42 9.90
C VAL A 34 14.05 -21.79 11.29
N GLU A 35 13.09 -20.97 11.72
CA GLU A 35 13.15 -20.33 13.04
C GLU A 35 12.95 -21.34 14.18
N VAL A 36 12.01 -22.28 14.03
CA VAL A 36 11.82 -23.37 15.01
C VAL A 36 13.10 -24.18 15.20
N GLN A 37 13.79 -24.48 14.09
CA GLN A 37 15.04 -25.20 14.13
C GLN A 37 16.15 -24.39 14.84
N ARG A 38 16.25 -23.09 14.56
CA ARG A 38 17.20 -22.19 15.25
C ARG A 38 16.96 -22.15 16.75
N ILE A 39 15.71 -22.13 17.21
CA ILE A 39 15.37 -22.16 18.64
C ILE A 39 15.87 -23.46 19.29
N ALA A 40 15.60 -24.60 18.64
CA ALA A 40 16.03 -25.91 19.13
C ALA A 40 17.57 -26.01 19.22
N GLU A 41 18.28 -25.49 18.21
CA GLU A 41 19.75 -25.51 18.16
C GLU A 41 20.39 -24.58 19.20
N SER A 42 19.85 -23.37 19.38
CA SER A 42 20.43 -22.35 20.27
C SER A 42 20.19 -22.59 21.76
N HIS A 43 19.09 -23.27 22.13
CA HIS A 43 18.68 -23.46 23.53
C HIS A 43 18.75 -24.92 23.99
N GLY A 44 19.12 -25.85 23.11
CA GLY A 44 19.27 -27.28 23.43
C GLY A 44 17.98 -27.88 24.03
N PRO A 45 18.10 -28.81 25.00
CA PRO A 45 16.93 -29.46 25.61
C PRO A 45 15.93 -28.48 26.27
N MET A 46 16.40 -27.32 26.75
CA MET A 46 15.56 -26.30 27.39
C MET A 46 14.66 -25.56 26.38
N GLY A 47 15.08 -25.43 25.13
CA GLY A 47 14.29 -24.80 24.07
C GLY A 47 13.28 -25.73 23.41
N TYR A 48 13.38 -27.03 23.65
CA TYR A 48 12.57 -28.04 22.97
C TYR A 48 11.06 -27.88 23.21
N PRO A 49 10.57 -27.62 24.45
CA PRO A 49 9.14 -27.39 24.67
C PRO A 49 8.61 -26.17 23.91
N THR A 50 9.39 -25.09 23.83
CA THR A 50 9.05 -23.88 23.08
C THR A 50 9.00 -24.16 21.58
N ALA A 51 10.02 -24.83 21.03
CA ALA A 51 10.07 -25.20 19.62
C ALA A 51 8.87 -26.08 19.21
N VAL A 52 8.51 -27.07 20.05
CA VAL A 52 7.34 -27.93 19.84
C VAL A 52 6.04 -27.12 19.89
N GLY A 53 5.89 -26.20 20.85
CA GLY A 53 4.70 -25.33 20.93
C GLY A 53 4.53 -24.43 19.71
N VAL A 54 5.62 -23.84 19.22
CA VAL A 54 5.62 -23.04 17.99
C VAL A 54 5.28 -23.91 16.78
N ALA A 55 5.91 -25.08 16.64
CA ALA A 55 5.63 -26.01 15.54
C ALA A 55 4.16 -26.47 15.52
N ALA A 56 3.59 -26.81 16.68
CA ALA A 56 2.18 -27.21 16.80
C ALA A 56 1.24 -26.05 16.44
N GLY A 57 1.55 -24.83 16.88
CA GLY A 57 0.81 -23.62 16.51
C GLY A 57 0.86 -23.34 15.01
N LEU A 58 2.02 -23.49 14.37
CA LEU A 58 2.19 -23.34 12.93
C LEU A 58 1.37 -24.38 12.16
N ALA A 59 1.48 -25.65 12.54
CA ALA A 59 0.71 -26.73 11.92
C ALA A 59 -0.80 -26.48 11.99
N SER A 60 -1.30 -25.93 13.11
CA SER A 60 -2.72 -25.61 13.26
C SER A 60 -3.23 -24.49 12.34
N ARG A 61 -2.33 -23.63 11.83
CA ARG A 61 -2.65 -22.46 10.99
C ARG A 61 -2.24 -22.62 9.53
N GLU A 62 -1.43 -23.61 9.20
CA GLU A 62 -0.90 -23.85 7.86
C GLU A 62 -2.01 -23.94 6.81
N GLY A 63 -3.11 -24.64 7.12
CA GLY A 63 -4.26 -24.75 6.23
C GLY A 63 -4.90 -23.39 5.92
N SER A 64 -5.06 -22.52 6.93
CA SER A 64 -5.64 -21.18 6.76
C SER A 64 -4.72 -20.26 5.96
N VAL A 65 -3.41 -20.32 6.20
CA VAL A 65 -2.42 -19.54 5.42
C VAL A 65 -2.41 -20.00 3.97
N THR A 66 -2.39 -21.31 3.73
CA THR A 66 -2.43 -21.90 2.38
C THR A 66 -3.71 -21.52 1.64
N ALA A 67 -4.86 -21.55 2.34
CA ALA A 67 -6.12 -21.10 1.79
C ALA A 67 -6.07 -19.62 1.38
N LYS A 68 -5.44 -18.75 2.18
CA LYS A 68 -5.26 -17.33 1.81
C LYS A 68 -4.32 -17.11 0.64
N VAL A 69 -3.24 -17.88 0.54
CA VAL A 69 -2.38 -17.87 -0.66
C VAL A 69 -3.20 -18.21 -1.91
N ALA A 70 -4.07 -19.23 -1.82
CA ALA A 70 -4.95 -19.62 -2.93
C ALA A 70 -5.98 -18.52 -3.26
N ASP A 71 -6.62 -17.92 -2.25
CA ASP A 71 -7.56 -16.79 -2.43
C ASP A 71 -6.91 -15.65 -3.22
N PHE A 72 -5.68 -15.27 -2.87
CA PHE A 72 -4.94 -14.22 -3.58
C PHE A 72 -4.70 -14.59 -5.05
N GLY A 73 -4.36 -15.85 -5.33
CA GLY A 73 -4.26 -16.35 -6.71
C GLY A 73 -5.57 -16.22 -7.48
N VAL A 74 -6.70 -16.59 -6.86
CA VAL A 74 -8.03 -16.46 -7.48
C VAL A 74 -8.38 -15.00 -7.76
N TYR A 75 -8.09 -14.07 -6.84
CA TYR A 75 -8.35 -12.66 -7.06
C TYR A 75 -7.50 -12.06 -8.17
N SER A 76 -6.21 -12.39 -8.21
CA SER A 76 -5.31 -11.99 -9.30
C SER A 76 -5.82 -12.46 -10.67
N GLN A 77 -6.23 -13.73 -10.77
CA GLN A 77 -6.80 -14.28 -11.99
C GLN A 77 -8.08 -13.55 -12.40
N ARG A 78 -9.03 -13.36 -11.48
CA ARG A 78 -10.31 -12.69 -11.78
C ARG A 78 -10.09 -11.27 -12.27
N LEU A 79 -9.22 -10.49 -11.63
CA LEU A 79 -8.91 -9.13 -12.05
C LEU A 79 -8.33 -9.09 -13.46
N SER A 80 -7.43 -10.03 -13.79
CA SER A 80 -6.87 -10.19 -15.13
C SER A 80 -7.95 -10.53 -16.17
N GLU A 81 -8.86 -11.45 -15.84
CA GLU A 81 -10.00 -11.81 -16.69
C GLU A 81 -10.94 -10.62 -16.92
N HIS A 82 -11.22 -9.83 -15.88
CA HIS A 82 -12.03 -8.62 -15.97
C HIS A 82 -11.37 -7.56 -16.85
N ALA A 83 -10.07 -7.30 -16.69
CA ALA A 83 -9.32 -6.38 -17.55
C ALA A 83 -9.42 -6.78 -19.03
N ALA A 84 -9.27 -8.08 -19.30
CA ALA A 84 -9.42 -8.62 -20.64
C ALA A 84 -10.86 -8.50 -21.18
N ALA A 85 -11.87 -8.68 -20.32
CA ALA A 85 -13.27 -8.52 -20.70
C ALA A 85 -13.61 -7.06 -21.05
N TYR A 86 -13.15 -6.09 -20.25
CA TYR A 86 -13.29 -4.66 -20.56
C TYR A 86 -12.64 -4.32 -21.89
N SER A 87 -11.39 -4.74 -22.10
CA SER A 87 -10.65 -4.50 -23.34
C SER A 87 -11.36 -5.08 -24.57
N ARG A 88 -11.96 -6.27 -24.45
CA ARG A 88 -12.74 -6.89 -25.55
C ARG A 88 -14.03 -6.13 -25.82
N ALA A 89 -14.75 -5.73 -24.77
CA ALA A 89 -16.00 -4.99 -24.89
C ALA A 89 -15.78 -3.63 -25.55
N ASP A 90 -14.71 -2.92 -25.16
CA ASP A 90 -14.32 -1.64 -25.74
C ASP A 90 -13.97 -1.76 -27.23
N LYS A 91 -13.08 -2.69 -27.60
CA LYS A 91 -12.75 -2.98 -29.00
C LYS A 91 -13.99 -3.33 -29.82
N GLY A 92 -14.87 -4.17 -29.26
CA GLY A 92 -16.15 -4.51 -29.90
C GLY A 92 -17.08 -3.31 -30.08
N GLY A 93 -17.11 -2.39 -29.10
CA GLY A 93 -17.83 -1.12 -29.18
C GLY A 93 -17.28 -0.21 -30.26
N ALA A 94 -15.97 -0.03 -30.32
CA ALA A 94 -15.29 0.75 -31.35
C ALA A 94 -15.58 0.22 -32.76
N VAL A 95 -15.52 -1.10 -32.96
CA VAL A 95 -15.89 -1.73 -34.25
C VAL A 95 -17.34 -1.47 -34.62
N ARG A 96 -18.29 -1.60 -33.66
CA ARG A 96 -19.71 -1.30 -33.91
C ARG A 96 -19.93 0.16 -34.27
N LEU A 97 -19.27 1.10 -33.57
CA LEU A 97 -19.35 2.53 -33.85
C LEU A 97 -18.74 2.91 -35.20
N ALA A 98 -17.63 2.27 -35.59
CA ALA A 98 -17.01 2.45 -36.90
C ALA A 98 -17.89 1.94 -38.05
N ALA A 99 -18.74 0.93 -37.80
CA ALA A 99 -19.68 0.40 -38.77
C ALA A 99 -20.94 1.26 -38.96
N VAL A 100 -21.20 2.24 -38.09
CA VAL A 100 -22.32 3.16 -38.24
C VAL A 100 -22.01 4.17 -39.36
N ALA A 101 -22.89 4.25 -40.35
CA ALA A 101 -22.84 5.28 -41.37
C ALA A 101 -23.32 6.61 -40.78
N TRP A 102 -22.38 7.45 -40.33
CA TRP A 102 -22.69 8.76 -39.79
C TRP A 102 -23.13 9.72 -40.91
N PRO A 103 -24.23 10.49 -40.73
CA PRO A 103 -24.61 11.55 -41.66
C PRO A 103 -23.46 12.56 -41.81
N ALA A 104 -23.23 13.04 -43.04
CA ALA A 104 -22.04 13.83 -43.39
C ALA A 104 -21.79 15.05 -42.47
N GLY A 105 -22.85 15.70 -41.95
CA GLY A 105 -22.73 16.85 -41.05
C GLY A 105 -22.50 16.54 -39.56
N LEU A 106 -22.75 15.29 -39.11
CA LEU A 106 -22.56 14.89 -37.71
C LEU A 106 -21.13 14.38 -37.44
N ARG A 107 -20.46 13.91 -38.50
CA ARG A 107 -19.08 13.42 -38.46
C ARG A 107 -18.09 14.53 -38.10
N GLU A 108 -18.37 15.75 -38.55
CA GLU A 108 -17.56 16.96 -38.35
C GLU A 108 -17.78 17.56 -36.95
N LEU A 109 -19.01 17.49 -36.42
CA LEU A 109 -19.38 18.01 -35.10
C LEU A 109 -18.84 17.18 -33.91
N VAL A 110 -18.64 15.87 -34.10
CA VAL A 110 -18.28 14.94 -33.01
C VAL A 110 -16.78 14.65 -32.93
N THR A 111 -16.01 14.82 -34.01
CA THR A 111 -14.61 14.35 -34.04
C THR A 111 -13.57 15.34 -34.56
N GLY A 112 -13.94 16.45 -35.20
CA GLY A 112 -12.99 17.41 -35.79
C GLY A 112 -12.07 16.87 -36.91
N THR A 113 -11.82 15.56 -36.99
CA THR A 113 -10.86 14.93 -37.94
C THR A 113 -11.18 13.47 -38.32
N GLY A 114 -12.35 12.92 -37.97
CA GLY A 114 -12.84 11.66 -38.55
C GLY A 114 -12.56 10.40 -37.73
N VAL A 115 -13.65 9.66 -37.47
CA VAL A 115 -13.75 8.34 -36.82
C VAL A 115 -13.40 8.34 -35.32
N PRO A 116 -14.26 7.84 -34.44
CA PRO A 116 -13.88 7.55 -33.06
C PRO A 116 -12.72 6.55 -33.08
N VAL A 117 -11.53 7.01 -32.70
CA VAL A 117 -10.38 6.13 -32.49
C VAL A 117 -10.64 5.36 -31.20
N ALA A 118 -10.26 4.08 -31.13
CA ALA A 118 -10.36 3.29 -29.91
C ALA A 118 -9.74 4.07 -28.74
N HIS A 119 -10.34 3.96 -27.55
CA HIS A 119 -9.74 4.54 -26.35
C HIS A 119 -8.34 3.93 -26.20
N VAL A 120 -7.32 4.75 -26.37
CA VAL A 120 -5.96 4.38 -25.99
C VAL A 120 -5.90 4.72 -24.52
N ASP A 121 -5.94 3.69 -23.67
CA ASP A 121 -5.67 3.86 -22.25
C ASP A 121 -4.41 4.73 -22.13
N PRO A 122 -4.41 5.77 -21.27
CA PRO A 122 -3.18 6.49 -20.98
C PRO A 122 -2.11 5.45 -20.69
N LYS A 123 -1.00 5.51 -21.43
CA LYS A 123 0.13 4.60 -21.19
C LYS A 123 0.39 4.65 -19.68
N PRO A 124 0.37 3.50 -18.97
CA PRO A 124 0.66 3.50 -17.54
C PRO A 124 1.94 4.31 -17.37
N PRO A 125 1.97 5.28 -16.43
CA PRO A 125 3.20 6.00 -16.18
C PRO A 125 4.30 4.94 -16.03
N PRO A 126 5.45 5.11 -16.71
CA PRO A 126 6.51 4.12 -16.66
C PRO A 126 6.74 3.77 -15.20
N SER A 127 6.75 2.47 -14.88
CA SER A 127 7.00 2.00 -13.52
C SER A 127 8.31 2.63 -13.06
N ARG A 128 8.23 3.70 -12.27
CA ARG A 128 9.42 4.28 -11.67
C ARG A 128 9.93 3.23 -10.67
N PRO A 129 11.24 2.95 -10.63
CA PRO A 129 11.80 2.21 -9.52
C PRO A 129 11.31 2.86 -8.22
N ALA A 130 11.00 2.06 -7.20
CA ALA A 130 10.52 2.56 -5.92
C ALA A 130 11.48 3.64 -5.43
N GLY A 131 11.01 4.87 -5.48
CA GLY A 131 11.78 6.07 -5.24
C GLY A 131 12.34 6.15 -3.83
N THR A 132 13.47 6.84 -3.68
CA THR A 132 14.12 7.08 -2.40
C THR A 132 13.25 8.01 -1.55
N CYS A 133 12.38 7.43 -0.72
CA CYS A 133 11.44 8.20 0.10
C CYS A 133 12.14 8.89 1.29
N CYS A 134 11.86 10.17 1.51
CA CYS A 134 12.50 10.99 2.53
C CYS A 134 11.50 11.67 3.47
N TRP A 135 11.73 11.61 4.78
CA TRP A 135 10.92 12.31 5.79
C TRP A 135 11.46 13.71 6.04
N ILE A 136 10.64 14.74 5.78
CA ILE A 136 11.03 16.15 5.93
C ILE A 136 10.31 16.86 7.09
N GLY A 137 9.51 16.13 7.86
CA GLY A 137 8.84 16.63 9.06
C GLY A 137 7.57 17.44 8.75
N THR A 138 7.73 18.53 7.99
CA THR A 138 6.66 19.48 7.67
C THR A 138 6.65 19.80 6.18
N GLU A 139 5.54 20.35 5.69
CA GLU A 139 5.39 20.76 4.28
C GLU A 139 6.50 21.70 3.77
N ASN A 140 7.08 22.49 4.68
CA ASN A 140 8.15 23.45 4.37
C ASN A 140 9.55 22.94 4.78
N GLY A 141 9.73 21.63 4.98
CA GLY A 141 11.02 21.04 5.30
C GLY A 141 12.04 21.25 4.19
N ASP A 142 13.30 21.45 4.55
CA ASP A 142 14.39 21.69 3.59
C ASP A 142 14.83 20.39 2.91
N VAL A 143 14.14 20.04 1.83
CA VAL A 143 14.40 18.82 1.05
C VAL A 143 15.87 18.73 0.61
N ALA A 144 16.48 19.85 0.22
CA ALA A 144 17.83 19.86 -0.35
C ALA A 144 18.91 19.56 0.70
N SER A 145 18.69 19.92 1.97
CA SER A 145 19.65 19.59 3.05
C SER A 145 19.37 18.27 3.74
N LEU A 146 18.11 17.79 3.70
CA LEU A 146 17.69 16.58 4.42
C LEU A 146 17.74 15.32 3.55
N CYS A 147 17.48 15.44 2.25
CA CYS A 147 17.24 14.30 1.38
C CYS A 147 18.37 14.09 0.37
N PRO A 148 18.62 12.83 -0.03
CA PRO A 148 19.47 12.51 -1.17
C PRO A 148 19.03 13.24 -2.44
N PRO A 149 19.97 13.58 -3.34
CA PRO A 149 19.66 14.30 -4.58
C PRO A 149 18.80 13.49 -5.56
N ASP A 150 18.72 12.17 -5.39
CA ASP A 150 17.88 11.26 -6.15
C ASP A 150 16.51 11.00 -5.51
N THR A 151 16.18 11.66 -4.39
CA THR A 151 14.83 11.61 -3.81
C THR A 151 13.81 12.13 -4.81
N ASP A 152 12.81 11.31 -5.09
CA ASP A 152 11.66 11.65 -5.92
C ASP A 152 10.38 11.84 -5.10
N THR A 153 10.38 11.40 -3.83
CA THR A 153 9.21 11.39 -2.97
C THR A 153 9.58 11.84 -1.57
N VAL A 154 8.83 12.79 -1.02
CA VAL A 154 8.98 13.24 0.37
C VAL A 154 7.70 12.96 1.17
N THR A 155 7.84 12.67 2.45
CA THR A 155 6.72 12.58 3.39
C THR A 155 6.84 13.62 4.48
N TYR A 156 5.69 14.14 4.93
CA TYR A 156 5.60 15.20 5.94
C TYR A 156 4.23 15.21 6.63
N VAL A 157 4.11 15.98 7.71
CA VAL A 157 2.81 16.35 8.27
C VAL A 157 2.30 17.63 7.61
N ASP A 158 1.10 17.57 7.03
CA ASP A 158 0.45 18.76 6.46
C ASP A 158 -0.22 19.63 7.54
N LYS A 159 -0.76 20.78 7.12
CA LYS A 159 -1.48 21.72 8.02
C LYS A 159 -2.72 21.12 8.69
N ASP A 160 -3.28 20.05 8.15
CA ASP A 160 -4.49 19.39 8.63
C ASP A 160 -4.14 18.16 9.47
N ASN A 161 -2.88 18.03 9.90
CA ASN A 161 -2.34 16.93 10.71
C ASN A 161 -2.31 15.57 10.01
N ASN A 162 -2.40 15.53 8.69
CA ASN A 162 -2.28 14.29 7.92
C ASN A 162 -0.81 13.94 7.69
N TYR A 163 -0.50 12.64 7.70
CA TYR A 163 0.73 12.13 7.12
C TYR A 163 0.52 12.06 5.61
N VAL A 164 1.31 12.81 4.85
CA VAL A 164 1.19 12.89 3.39
C VAL A 164 2.50 12.51 2.72
N SER A 165 2.37 12.04 1.49
CA SER A 165 3.47 11.80 0.56
C SER A 165 3.32 12.75 -0.64
N LYS A 166 4.43 13.30 -1.11
CA LYS A 166 4.48 14.20 -2.27
C LYS A 166 5.52 13.73 -3.26
N ASP A 167 5.11 13.53 -4.50
CA ASP A 167 6.02 13.29 -5.64
C ASP A 167 6.64 14.64 -6.04
N LEU A 168 7.97 14.72 -6.01
CA LEU A 168 8.73 15.94 -6.32
C LEU A 168 8.78 16.24 -7.82
N GLY A 169 8.60 15.23 -8.68
CA GLY A 169 8.59 15.37 -10.12
C GLY A 169 7.25 15.88 -10.68
N THR A 170 6.13 15.46 -10.09
CA THR A 170 4.77 15.87 -10.52
C THR A 170 4.16 16.94 -9.61
N GLY A 171 4.60 17.03 -8.35
CA GLY A 171 4.01 17.88 -7.33
C GLY A 171 2.73 17.29 -6.71
N GLU A 172 2.32 16.09 -7.10
CA GLU A 172 1.13 15.42 -6.59
C GLU A 172 1.28 15.08 -5.10
N VAL A 173 0.23 15.34 -4.32
CA VAL A 173 0.18 15.06 -2.88
C VAL A 173 -0.86 13.99 -2.59
N THR A 174 -0.44 12.92 -1.93
CA THR A 174 -1.31 11.82 -1.49
C THR A 174 -1.37 11.78 0.03
N VAL A 175 -2.58 11.78 0.58
CA VAL A 175 -2.79 11.57 2.02
C VAL A 175 -2.60 10.08 2.32
N MET A 176 -1.55 9.75 3.07
CA MET A 176 -1.24 8.38 3.47
C MET A 176 -1.97 7.99 4.76
N MET A 177 -2.03 8.90 5.74
CA MET A 177 -2.77 8.67 6.99
C MET A 177 -3.47 9.95 7.43
N ARG A 178 -4.74 9.81 7.84
CA ARG A 178 -5.50 10.85 8.51
C ARG A 178 -5.44 10.62 10.02
N PRO A 179 -5.57 11.66 10.87
CA PRO A 179 -5.65 11.48 12.31
C PRO A 179 -6.71 10.45 12.69
N GLY A 180 -6.33 9.45 13.47
CA GLY A 180 -7.20 8.34 13.86
C GLY A 180 -6.66 6.94 13.54
N PRO A 181 -7.50 5.90 13.65
CA PRO A 181 -7.09 4.52 13.48
C PRO A 181 -6.64 4.23 12.03
N ILE A 182 -5.47 3.59 11.89
CA ILE A 182 -4.86 3.26 10.59
C ILE A 182 -5.38 1.92 10.07
N SER A 183 -5.73 1.00 10.98
CA SER A 183 -6.22 -0.34 10.64
C SER A 183 -7.65 -0.56 11.14
N GLU A 184 -8.41 -1.43 10.47
CA GLU A 184 -9.75 -1.84 10.93
C GLU A 184 -9.72 -2.53 12.30
N VAL A 185 -8.58 -3.11 12.67
CA VAL A 185 -8.36 -3.75 13.98
C VAL A 185 -8.13 -2.70 15.09
N GLY A 186 -7.85 -1.45 14.72
CA GLY A 186 -7.84 -0.28 15.61
C GLY A 186 -6.71 -0.24 16.65
N ASN A 187 -5.69 -1.10 16.52
CA ASN A 187 -4.56 -1.12 17.45
C ASN A 187 -3.48 -0.08 17.11
N GLU A 188 -3.42 0.37 15.86
CA GLU A 188 -2.47 1.37 15.37
C GLU A 188 -3.20 2.66 14.99
N CYS A 189 -2.62 3.79 15.40
CA CYS A 189 -3.20 5.11 15.19
C CYS A 189 -2.17 6.12 14.71
N TRP A 190 -2.60 6.98 13.78
CA TRP A 190 -1.86 8.17 13.38
C TRP A 190 -2.33 9.37 14.18
N LEU A 191 -1.37 10.13 14.69
CA LEU A 191 -1.58 11.41 15.37
C LEU A 191 -0.68 12.46 14.68
N GLY A 192 -1.21 13.64 14.36
CA GLY A 192 -0.40 14.68 13.70
C GLY A 192 0.71 15.26 14.56
N SER A 193 0.58 15.16 15.89
CA SER A 193 1.55 15.66 16.86
C SER A 193 1.53 14.84 18.14
N ALA A 194 2.58 15.01 18.95
CA ALA A 194 2.69 14.37 20.28
C ALA A 194 1.58 14.80 21.26
N ASP A 195 1.01 15.99 21.07
CA ASP A 195 0.02 16.59 21.95
C ASP A 195 -1.42 16.35 21.46
N ALA A 196 -1.61 15.59 20.38
CA ALA A 196 -2.92 15.28 19.84
C ALA A 196 -3.75 14.40 20.80
N ASP A 197 -5.06 14.62 20.82
CA ASP A 197 -5.98 13.83 21.64
C ASP A 197 -5.98 12.36 21.18
N ARG A 198 -5.50 11.47 22.05
CA ARG A 198 -5.44 10.02 21.77
C ARG A 198 -6.83 9.36 21.74
N SER A 199 -7.88 10.04 22.22
CA SER A 199 -9.24 9.51 22.21
C SER A 199 -9.76 9.23 20.79
N ILE A 200 -9.24 9.96 19.79
CA ILE A 200 -9.60 9.79 18.37
C ILE A 200 -9.20 8.42 17.82
N CYS A 201 -8.27 7.73 18.47
CA CYS A 201 -7.77 6.42 18.08
C CYS A 201 -8.69 5.26 18.51
N GLY A 202 -9.66 5.54 19.38
CA GLY A 202 -10.50 4.52 19.99
C GLY A 202 -9.81 3.76 21.13
N PRO A 203 -10.59 2.97 21.90
CA PRO A 203 -10.14 2.37 23.16
C PRO A 203 -9.15 1.20 22.99
N ASN A 204 -9.02 0.66 21.78
CA ASN A 204 -8.17 -0.51 21.50
C ASN A 204 -6.79 -0.12 20.95
N ALA A 205 -6.52 1.17 20.77
CA ALA A 205 -5.25 1.65 20.29
C ALA A 205 -4.15 1.36 21.31
N THR A 206 -3.17 0.56 20.89
CA THR A 206 -1.98 0.24 21.69
C THR A 206 -0.71 0.77 21.04
N ARG A 207 -0.80 1.38 19.86
CA ARG A 207 0.33 1.96 19.15
C ARG A 207 -0.06 3.28 18.49
N TRP A 208 0.78 4.30 18.68
CA TRP A 208 0.59 5.63 18.10
C TRP A 208 1.84 6.05 17.34
N THR A 209 1.68 6.57 16.14
CA THR A 209 2.75 7.22 15.38
C THR A 209 2.44 8.70 15.22
N TYR A 210 3.42 9.56 15.48
CA TYR A 210 3.27 11.01 15.38
C TYR A 210 4.58 11.75 15.15
N ALA A 211 4.48 13.01 14.71
CA ALA A 211 5.63 13.90 14.62
C ALA A 211 5.95 14.54 15.99
N ARG A 212 7.24 14.54 16.36
CA ARG A 212 7.75 15.23 17.56
C ARG A 212 9.17 15.73 17.33
N GLY A 213 9.37 17.05 17.37
CA GLY A 213 10.70 17.66 17.29
C GLY A 213 11.48 17.28 16.02
N GLY A 214 10.79 17.15 14.89
CA GLY A 214 11.37 16.71 13.61
C GLY A 214 11.43 15.19 13.41
N TYR A 215 11.23 14.41 14.46
CA TYR A 215 11.20 12.95 14.37
C TYR A 215 9.80 12.44 14.07
N LEU A 216 9.72 11.34 13.34
CA LEU A 216 8.56 10.45 13.33
C LEU A 216 8.72 9.44 14.47
N VAL A 217 7.88 9.52 15.49
CA VAL A 217 7.96 8.71 16.70
C VAL A 217 6.82 7.71 16.70
N THR A 218 7.13 6.44 16.96
CA THR A 218 6.14 5.41 17.25
C THR A 218 6.27 4.96 18.69
N GLU A 219 5.16 5.06 19.42
CA GLU A 219 5.02 4.58 20.80
C GLU A 219 4.08 3.39 20.86
N GLN A 220 4.32 2.53 21.84
CA GLN A 220 3.49 1.39 22.16
C GLN A 220 3.10 1.40 23.64
N LEU A 221 1.83 1.12 23.93
CA LEU A 221 1.31 0.84 25.27
C LEU A 221 1.68 -0.59 25.65
N GLU A 222 2.41 -0.72 26.75
CA GLU A 222 2.78 -2.00 27.33
C GLU A 222 1.66 -2.54 28.25
N PRO A 223 1.63 -3.84 28.56
CA PRO A 223 0.60 -4.44 29.42
C PRO A 223 0.52 -3.84 30.83
N ASP A 224 1.58 -3.19 31.31
CA ASP A 224 1.64 -2.52 32.62
C ASP A 224 1.07 -1.09 32.59
N GLY A 225 0.58 -0.63 31.43
CA GLY A 225 0.02 0.71 31.23
C GLY A 225 1.06 1.79 30.95
N THR A 226 2.35 1.45 30.89
CA THR A 226 3.41 2.40 30.50
C THR A 226 3.51 2.51 28.98
N THR A 227 3.97 3.65 28.49
CA THR A 227 4.28 3.84 27.06
C THR A 227 5.77 3.73 26.82
N ARG A 228 6.14 3.03 25.76
CA ARG A 228 7.51 2.90 25.31
C ARG A 228 7.64 3.40 23.87
N VAL A 229 8.68 4.20 23.61
CA VAL A 229 9.06 4.52 22.24
C VAL A 229 9.73 3.30 21.61
N ILE A 230 9.13 2.77 20.55
CA ILE A 230 9.63 1.59 19.82
C ILE A 230 10.37 1.96 18.53
N GLN A 231 10.10 3.14 17.98
CA GLN A 231 10.77 3.65 16.79
C GLN A 231 10.88 5.18 16.86
N GLN A 232 12.03 5.70 16.44
CA GLN A 232 12.25 7.11 16.17
C GLN A 232 12.96 7.23 14.84
N THR A 233 12.30 7.84 13.88
CA THR A 233 12.87 8.09 12.56
C THR A 233 13.23 9.57 12.47
N PRO A 234 14.53 9.93 12.33
CA PRO A 234 14.94 11.30 12.15
C PRO A 234 14.50 11.84 10.79
N LEU A 235 14.65 13.15 10.59
CA LEU A 235 14.58 13.76 9.27
C LEU A 235 15.60 13.11 8.32
N GLY A 236 15.22 12.93 7.06
CA GLY A 236 16.06 12.35 6.03
C GLY A 236 15.49 11.04 5.43
N PRO A 237 16.33 10.21 4.79
CA PRO A 237 15.90 8.99 4.11
C PRO A 237 15.15 8.04 5.05
N LEU A 238 13.98 7.56 4.61
CA LEU A 238 13.19 6.57 5.37
C LEU A 238 13.69 5.13 5.16
N ILE A 239 14.43 4.88 4.08
CA ILE A 239 15.13 3.63 3.81
C ILE A 239 16.60 4.02 3.56
N PRO A 240 17.51 3.75 4.51
CA PRO A 240 18.94 3.99 4.32
C PRO A 240 19.57 3.04 3.31
#